data_AF-A0A431L7V4-F1
#
_entry.id   AF-A0A431L7V4-F1
#
_cell.length_a   1.000
_cell.length_b   1.000
_cell.length_c   1.000
_cell.angle_alpha   90.00
_cell.angle_beta   90.00
_cell.angle_gamma   90.00
#
_symmetry.space_group_name_H-M   'P 1'
#
loop_
_entity.id
_entity.type
_entity.pdbx_description
1 polymer ?
#
loop_
_entity_poly.entity_id
_entity_poly.type
_entity_poly.pdbx_seq_one_letter_code
_entity_poly.pdbx_strand_id
1 'polypeptide(L)'
;MKRKFKPNRENKGVSIAEFGPALIVLLIFFFFPLVDLLAVGLSFGICTVLNSNQLHEASLERWQDAADPNGTVMKVIPTTWARGMGRFVRASGTPQTTVGYRDGDKNSDDQIDKVVKVETSVRCNPFVPLPIPVANIPGLNGSYTVTISAEKTMENPDYAP
;
A
#
# COMPACT_ATOMS: atom_id res chain seq x y z
N MET A 1 43.22 -64.05 17.48
CA MET A 1 43.44 -62.60 17.63
C MET A 1 42.55 -61.86 16.63
N LYS A 2 41.41 -61.29 17.04
CA LYS A 2 40.44 -60.62 16.13
C LYS A 2 40.67 -59.11 16.12
N ARG A 3 41.11 -58.54 14.99
CA ARG A 3 41.23 -57.08 14.80
C ARG A 3 39.83 -56.48 14.63
N LYS A 4 39.41 -55.60 15.56
CA LYS A 4 38.20 -54.79 15.42
C LYS A 4 38.49 -53.64 14.45
N PHE A 5 37.88 -53.65 13.27
CA PHE A 5 37.83 -52.46 12.42
C PHE A 5 36.94 -51.41 13.09
N LYS A 6 37.52 -50.26 13.49
CA LYS A 6 36.74 -49.07 13.83
C LYS A 6 36.24 -48.45 12.53
N PRO A 7 34.92 -48.30 12.32
CA PRO A 7 34.43 -47.53 11.18
C PRO A 7 34.85 -46.08 11.38
N ASN A 8 35.70 -45.58 10.48
CA ASN A 8 35.99 -44.17 10.38
C ASN A 8 34.73 -43.52 9.80
N ARG A 9 33.88 -42.95 10.66
CA ARG A 9 32.77 -42.11 10.22
C ARG A 9 33.40 -40.87 9.60
N GLU A 10 33.61 -40.90 8.30
CA GLU A 10 33.97 -39.70 7.55
C GLU A 10 32.86 -38.67 7.79
N ASN A 11 33.22 -37.52 8.36
CA ASN A 11 32.36 -36.38 8.68
C ASN A 11 31.79 -35.69 7.43
N LYS A 12 31.20 -36.45 6.49
CA LYS A 12 30.70 -35.95 5.20
C LYS A 12 29.20 -35.63 5.21
N GLY A 13 28.52 -35.76 6.36
CA GLY A 13 27.10 -35.42 6.53
C GLY A 13 26.80 -34.07 7.17
N VAL A 14 27.83 -33.25 7.48
CA VAL A 14 27.70 -32.06 8.33
C VAL A 14 27.27 -30.81 7.56
N SER A 15 27.56 -30.73 6.25
CA SER A 15 27.31 -29.51 5.48
C SER A 15 25.84 -29.13 5.37
N ILE A 16 24.91 -30.08 5.27
CA ILE A 16 23.46 -29.79 5.25
C ILE A 16 22.96 -29.37 6.64
N ALA A 17 23.51 -29.94 7.71
CA ALA A 17 23.13 -29.62 9.08
C ALA A 17 23.56 -28.20 9.50
N GLU A 18 24.68 -27.71 8.96
CA GLU A 18 25.14 -26.32 9.14
C GLU A 18 24.47 -25.34 8.18
N PHE A 19 24.13 -25.78 6.96
CA PHE A 19 23.49 -24.94 5.95
C PHE A 19 22.03 -24.59 6.29
N GLY A 20 21.28 -25.52 6.90
CA GLY A 20 19.87 -25.30 7.25
C GLY A 20 19.65 -24.07 8.14
N PRO A 21 20.31 -23.95 9.30
CA PRO A 21 20.20 -22.77 10.16
C PRO A 21 20.64 -21.47 9.46
N ALA A 22 21.73 -21.52 8.68
CA ALA A 22 22.21 -20.36 7.94
C ALA A 22 21.20 -19.88 6.88
N LEU A 23 20.56 -20.82 6.18
CA LEU A 23 19.50 -20.51 5.21
C LEU A 23 18.28 -19.88 5.89
N ILE A 24 17.89 -20.36 7.07
CA ILE A 24 16.77 -19.79 7.85
C ILE A 24 17.07 -18.33 8.23
N VAL A 25 18.29 -18.06 8.71
CA VAL A 25 18.73 -16.69 9.03
C VAL A 25 18.68 -15.81 7.77
N LEU A 26 19.18 -16.30 6.64
CA LEU A 26 19.14 -15.56 5.38
C LEU A 26 17.71 -15.24 4.93
N LEU A 27 16.80 -16.22 5.03
CA LEU A 27 15.42 -16.04 4.61
C LEU A 27 14.67 -15.03 5.50
N ILE A 28 14.80 -15.15 6.82
CA ILE A 28 14.09 -14.32 7.79
C ILE A 28 14.63 -12.88 7.82
N PHE A 29 15.94 -12.69 7.75
CA PHE A 29 16.55 -11.36 7.94
C PHE A 29 16.84 -10.62 6.63
N PHE A 30 16.85 -11.30 5.47
CA PHE A 30 17.16 -10.65 4.20
C PHE A 30 16.07 -10.87 3.14
N PHE A 31 15.73 -12.12 2.83
CA PHE A 31 14.84 -12.41 1.70
C PHE A 31 13.41 -11.92 1.94
N PHE A 32 12.77 -12.30 3.05
CA PHE A 32 11.41 -11.87 3.33
C PHE A 32 11.27 -10.37 3.55
N PRO A 33 12.18 -9.69 4.30
CA PRO A 33 12.16 -8.23 4.38
C PRO A 33 12.26 -7.55 3.01
N LEU A 34 13.04 -8.09 2.07
CA LEU A 34 13.14 -7.57 0.72
C LEU A 34 11.84 -7.74 -0.07
N VAL A 35 11.18 -8.90 0.08
CA VAL A 35 9.86 -9.15 -0.53
C VAL A 35 8.81 -8.20 0.03
N ASP A 36 8.80 -7.96 1.35
CA ASP A 36 7.87 -7.01 1.97
C ASP A 36 8.14 -5.58 1.51
N LEU A 37 9.41 -5.18 1.37
CA LEU A 37 9.77 -3.88 0.83
C LEU A 37 9.24 -3.67 -0.59
N LEU A 38 9.35 -4.69 -1.46
CA LEU A 38 8.76 -4.67 -2.80
C LEU A 38 7.23 -4.55 -2.75
N ALA A 39 6.59 -5.27 -1.82
CA ALA A 39 5.14 -5.21 -1.63
C ALA A 39 4.67 -3.83 -1.16
N VAL A 40 5.44 -3.14 -0.32
CA VAL A 40 5.18 -1.75 0.07
C VAL A 40 5.25 -0.82 -1.15
N GLY A 41 6.28 -0.96 -2.00
CA GLY A 41 6.41 -0.17 -3.22
C GLY A 41 5.24 -0.38 -4.18
N LEU A 42 4.84 -1.64 -4.40
CA LEU A 42 3.66 -1.97 -5.20
C LEU A 42 2.38 -1.36 -4.61
N SER A 43 2.21 -1.48 -3.29
CA SER A 43 1.05 -0.95 -2.57
C SER A 43 0.93 0.55 -2.71
N PHE A 44 2.05 1.27 -2.59
CA PHE A 44 2.08 2.71 -2.84
C PHE A 44 1.62 3.04 -4.27
N GLY A 45 2.20 2.37 -5.28
CA GLY A 45 1.82 2.61 -6.69
C GLY A 45 0.34 2.36 -6.98
N ILE A 46 -0.22 1.27 -6.46
CA ILE A 46 -1.64 0.93 -6.67
C ILE A 46 -2.57 1.92 -5.93
N CYS A 47 -2.20 2.36 -4.73
CA CYS A 47 -2.94 3.39 -4.01
C CYS A 47 -2.88 4.75 -4.74
N THR A 48 -1.77 5.08 -5.41
CA THR A 48 -1.67 6.31 -6.22
C THR A 48 -2.66 6.29 -7.37
N VAL A 49 -2.83 5.15 -8.03
CA VAL A 49 -3.83 4.98 -9.10
C VAL A 49 -5.25 5.14 -8.56
N LEU A 50 -5.55 4.59 -7.38
CA LEU A 50 -6.84 4.80 -6.72
C LEU A 50 -7.11 6.29 -6.50
N ASN A 51 -6.17 7.00 -5.86
CA ASN A 51 -6.33 8.41 -5.56
C ASN A 51 -6.46 9.27 -6.84
N SER A 52 -5.72 8.93 -7.90
CA SER A 52 -5.82 9.62 -9.20
C SER A 52 -7.19 9.43 -9.85
N ASN A 53 -7.77 8.23 -9.79
CA ASN A 53 -9.12 7.97 -10.31
C ASN A 53 -10.18 8.74 -9.50
N GLN A 54 -10.04 8.79 -8.17
CA GLN A 54 -10.95 9.54 -7.31
C GLN A 54 -10.85 11.04 -7.53
N LEU A 55 -9.64 11.57 -7.71
CA LEU A 55 -9.39 12.97 -8.02
C LEU A 55 -9.97 13.35 -9.39
N HIS A 56 -9.82 12.47 -10.38
CA HIS A 56 -10.38 12.69 -11.70
C HIS A 56 -11.91 12.81 -11.62
N GLU A 57 -12.58 11.87 -10.98
CA GLU A 57 -14.04 11.90 -10.84
C GLU A 57 -14.51 13.10 -10.00
N ALA A 58 -13.82 13.40 -8.90
CA ALA A 58 -14.15 14.55 -8.06
C ALA A 58 -13.97 15.91 -8.77
N SER A 59 -13.18 15.97 -9.85
CA SER A 59 -13.03 17.18 -10.66
C SER A 59 -14.17 17.41 -11.67
N LEU A 60 -15.00 16.39 -11.89
CA LEU A 60 -16.12 16.38 -12.84
C LEU A 60 -17.47 16.52 -12.15
N GLU A 61 -17.64 15.89 -10.99
CA GLU A 61 -18.89 15.88 -10.23
C GLU A 61 -19.12 17.19 -9.45
N ARG A 62 -20.37 17.40 -9.01
CA ARG A 62 -20.72 18.49 -8.09
C ARG A 62 -20.15 18.22 -6.71
N TRP A 63 -19.79 19.28 -5.99
CA TRP A 63 -19.15 19.14 -4.68
C TRP A 63 -19.97 18.32 -3.67
N GLN A 64 -21.30 18.42 -3.74
CA GLN A 64 -22.23 17.70 -2.87
C GLN A 64 -22.19 16.19 -3.12
N ASP A 65 -22.12 15.79 -4.39
CA ASP A 65 -22.12 14.39 -4.80
C ASP A 65 -20.73 13.76 -4.55
N ALA A 66 -19.66 14.52 -4.82
CA ALA A 66 -18.29 14.10 -4.57
C ALA A 66 -17.96 13.97 -3.08
N ALA A 67 -18.60 14.78 -2.22
CA ALA A 67 -18.45 14.72 -0.76
C ALA A 67 -19.45 13.78 -0.06
N ASP A 68 -20.39 13.15 -0.80
CA ASP A 68 -21.30 12.17 -0.23
C ASP A 68 -20.52 10.90 0.17
N PRO A 69 -20.57 10.48 1.45
CA PRO A 69 -19.98 9.21 1.90
C PRO A 69 -20.49 7.98 1.13
N ASN A 70 -21.67 8.07 0.50
CA ASN A 70 -22.23 7.02 -0.35
C ASN A 70 -22.05 7.26 -1.85
N GLY A 71 -21.41 8.37 -2.25
CA GLY A 71 -21.22 8.78 -3.63
C GLY A 71 -20.16 7.98 -4.40
N THR A 72 -19.99 8.34 -5.66
CA THR A 72 -19.08 7.67 -6.60
C THR A 72 -17.64 7.69 -6.08
N VAL A 73 -17.17 8.87 -5.68
CA VAL A 73 -15.79 9.14 -5.25
C VAL A 73 -15.44 8.40 -3.96
N MET A 74 -16.27 8.51 -2.92
CA MET A 74 -15.95 7.99 -1.58
C MET A 74 -16.27 6.49 -1.40
N LYS A 75 -17.18 5.92 -2.19
CA LYS A 75 -17.64 4.52 -2.01
C LYS A 75 -17.50 3.65 -3.24
N VAL A 76 -18.02 4.07 -4.40
CA VAL A 76 -18.08 3.20 -5.59
C VAL A 76 -16.68 2.91 -6.14
N ILE A 77 -15.85 3.94 -6.29
CA ILE A 77 -14.48 3.78 -6.79
C ILE A 77 -13.65 2.92 -5.81
N PRO A 78 -13.57 3.22 -4.50
CA PRO A 78 -12.86 2.37 -3.53
C PRO A 78 -13.31 0.93 -3.50
N THR A 79 -14.63 0.67 -3.53
CA THR A 79 -15.16 -0.70 -3.47
C THR A 79 -14.87 -1.49 -4.75
N THR A 80 -14.92 -0.84 -5.91
CA THR A 80 -14.57 -1.45 -7.20
C THR A 80 -13.07 -1.73 -7.27
N TRP A 81 -12.24 -0.75 -6.88
CA TRP A 81 -10.80 -0.90 -6.78
C TRP A 81 -10.41 -2.06 -5.84
N ALA A 82 -11.04 -2.16 -4.66
CA ALA A 82 -10.77 -3.22 -3.69
C ALA A 82 -11.07 -4.62 -4.25
N ARG A 83 -12.07 -4.75 -5.14
CA ARG A 83 -12.38 -6.01 -5.83
C ARG A 83 -11.38 -6.33 -6.94
N GLY A 84 -10.75 -5.33 -7.53
CA GLY A 84 -9.73 -5.44 -8.58
C GLY A 84 -8.30 -5.32 -8.03
N MET A 85 -7.60 -4.24 -8.39
CA MET A 85 -6.19 -4.03 -8.06
C MET A 85 -5.90 -3.95 -6.55
N GLY A 86 -6.87 -3.55 -5.73
CA GLY A 86 -6.72 -3.49 -4.28
C GLY A 86 -6.45 -4.85 -3.63
N ARG A 87 -6.71 -5.97 -4.33
CA ARG A 87 -6.33 -7.32 -3.87
C ARG A 87 -4.84 -7.50 -3.67
N PHE A 88 -4.01 -6.79 -4.45
CA PHE A 88 -2.55 -6.89 -4.36
C PHE A 88 -1.96 -6.12 -3.17
N VAL A 89 -2.73 -5.22 -2.57
CA VAL A 89 -2.30 -4.32 -1.49
C VAL A 89 -2.52 -4.93 -0.09
N ARG A 90 -3.18 -6.10 -0.02
CA ARG A 90 -3.61 -6.75 1.25
C ARG A 90 -4.23 -5.75 2.23
N ALA A 91 -5.14 -4.90 1.74
CA ALA A 91 -5.77 -3.87 2.54
C ALA A 91 -6.56 -4.45 3.73
N SER A 92 -6.45 -3.80 4.89
CA SER A 92 -7.23 -4.08 6.11
C SER A 92 -8.32 -3.03 6.26
N GLY A 93 -9.50 -3.33 5.70
CA GLY A 93 -10.65 -2.43 5.71
C GLY A 93 -10.82 -1.66 4.39
N THR A 94 -11.80 -0.77 4.38
CA THR A 94 -12.11 0.07 3.21
C THR A 94 -11.20 1.30 3.17
N PRO A 95 -10.73 1.71 1.99
CA PRO A 95 -10.05 2.99 1.81
C PRO A 95 -10.89 4.13 2.41
N GLN A 96 -10.22 5.07 3.07
CA GLN A 96 -10.83 6.29 3.57
C GLN A 96 -10.46 7.43 2.61
N THR A 97 -11.45 8.19 2.16
CA THR A 97 -11.24 9.28 1.22
C THR A 97 -11.83 10.55 1.80
N THR A 98 -11.12 11.67 1.67
CA THR A 98 -11.61 13.00 2.01
C THR A 98 -11.46 13.88 0.78
N VAL A 99 -12.49 14.67 0.51
CA VAL A 99 -12.53 15.62 -0.61
C VAL A 99 -12.62 17.02 -0.02
N GLY A 100 -11.74 17.90 -0.47
CA GLY A 100 -11.69 19.31 -0.11
C GLY A 100 -11.63 20.19 -1.36
N TYR A 101 -11.99 21.45 -1.20
CA TYR A 101 -11.98 22.44 -2.27
C TYR A 101 -11.22 23.68 -1.82
N ARG A 102 -10.52 24.32 -2.74
CA ARG A 102 -9.89 25.61 -2.52
C ARG A 102 -9.98 26.47 -3.77
N ASP A 103 -9.92 27.77 -3.57
CA ASP A 103 -9.75 28.71 -4.66
C ASP A 103 -8.32 28.59 -5.22
N GLY A 104 -8.24 28.62 -6.55
CA GLY A 104 -7.03 28.64 -7.35
C GLY A 104 -6.66 30.07 -7.73
N ASP A 105 -5.96 30.19 -8.86
CA ASP A 105 -5.53 31.49 -9.36
C ASP A 105 -6.69 32.25 -10.02
N LYS A 106 -6.58 33.58 -9.97
CA LYS A 106 -7.49 34.47 -10.70
C LYS A 106 -6.97 34.69 -12.12
N ASN A 107 -7.83 34.51 -13.11
CA ASN A 107 -7.51 34.89 -14.47
C ASN A 107 -7.70 36.42 -14.68
N SER A 108 -7.24 36.95 -15.81
CA SER A 108 -7.34 38.37 -16.17
C SER A 108 -8.76 38.93 -16.22
N ASP A 109 -9.76 38.06 -16.31
CA ASP A 109 -11.19 38.41 -16.33
C ASP A 109 -11.87 38.32 -14.94
N ASP A 110 -11.08 38.30 -13.86
CA ASP A 110 -11.51 38.16 -12.45
C ASP A 110 -12.29 36.86 -12.14
N GLN A 111 -12.22 35.88 -13.04
CA GLN A 111 -12.69 34.51 -12.80
C GLN A 111 -11.71 33.75 -11.91
N ILE A 112 -12.24 33.06 -10.91
CA ILE A 112 -11.47 32.27 -9.94
C ILE A 112 -11.53 30.80 -10.34
N ASP A 113 -10.38 30.19 -10.62
CA ASP A 113 -10.30 28.75 -10.81
C ASP A 113 -10.62 28.04 -9.49
N LYS A 114 -11.32 26.91 -9.55
CA LYS A 114 -11.61 26.10 -8.37
C LYS A 114 -10.77 24.83 -8.42
N VAL A 115 -10.10 24.49 -7.33
CA VAL A 115 -9.22 23.33 -7.24
C VAL A 115 -9.81 22.33 -6.25
N VAL A 116 -10.00 21.10 -6.71
CA VAL A 116 -10.37 19.98 -5.85
C VAL A 116 -9.12 19.28 -5.33
N LYS A 117 -9.16 18.91 -4.06
CA LYS A 117 -8.14 18.14 -3.35
C LYS A 117 -8.75 16.84 -2.88
N VAL A 118 -8.10 15.73 -3.19
CA VAL A 118 -8.53 14.41 -2.72
C VAL A 118 -7.39 13.77 -1.95
N GLU A 119 -7.66 13.43 -0.70
CA GLU A 119 -6.77 12.62 0.13
C GLU A 119 -7.37 11.22 0.30
N THR A 120 -6.53 10.20 0.19
CA THR A 120 -6.94 8.80 0.28
C THR A 120 -5.97 8.04 1.16
N SER A 121 -6.51 7.40 2.19
CA SER A 121 -5.77 6.61 3.16
C SER A 121 -6.18 5.14 3.08
N VAL A 122 -5.20 4.26 2.88
CA VAL A 122 -5.39 2.80 2.82
C VAL A 122 -4.49 2.13 3.84
N ARG A 123 -5.10 1.36 4.74
CA ARG A 123 -4.35 0.54 5.70
C ARG A 123 -3.98 -0.79 5.04
N CYS A 124 -2.70 -1.05 4.89
CA CYS A 124 -2.13 -2.20 4.20
C CYS A 124 -1.45 -3.15 5.20
N ASN A 125 -1.38 -4.44 4.86
CA ASN A 125 -0.69 -5.44 5.66
C ASN A 125 0.60 -5.90 4.97
N PRO A 126 1.61 -6.33 5.74
CA PRO A 126 2.82 -6.94 5.18
C PRO A 126 2.46 -8.19 4.36
N PHE A 127 3.25 -8.47 3.33
CA PHE A 127 2.98 -9.59 2.44
C PHE A 127 3.34 -10.92 3.11
N VAL A 128 4.44 -10.97 3.86
CA VAL A 128 4.81 -12.10 4.71
C VAL A 128 5.01 -11.60 6.14
N PRO A 129 4.01 -11.72 7.04
CA PRO A 129 4.17 -11.25 8.41
C PRO A 129 5.28 -12.04 9.11
N LEU A 130 6.40 -11.38 9.41
CA LEU A 130 7.53 -12.00 10.07
C LEU A 130 7.32 -12.06 11.59
N PRO A 131 7.55 -13.21 12.24
CA PRO A 131 7.45 -13.33 13.69
C PRO A 131 8.69 -12.75 14.36
N ILE A 132 8.85 -11.41 14.33
CA ILE A 132 9.92 -10.72 15.03
C ILE A 132 9.50 -10.53 16.49
N PRO A 133 10.24 -11.10 17.47
CA PRO A 133 9.78 -11.19 18.85
C PRO A 133 9.85 -9.89 19.67
N VAL A 134 10.51 -8.84 19.15
CA VAL A 134 10.94 -7.69 19.99
C VAL A 134 10.22 -6.38 19.65
N ALA A 135 9.73 -6.18 18.43
CA ALA A 135 9.13 -4.91 18.02
C ALA A 135 8.11 -5.08 16.90
N ASN A 136 7.03 -4.29 16.93
CA ASN A 136 6.07 -4.18 15.83
C ASN A 136 6.52 -3.07 14.87
N ILE A 137 7.07 -3.48 13.73
CA ILE A 137 7.62 -2.65 12.67
C ILE A 137 6.58 -2.57 11.52
N PRO A 138 6.01 -1.38 11.24
CA PRO A 138 5.09 -1.19 10.13
C PRO A 138 5.69 -1.63 8.80
N GLY A 139 4.94 -2.39 8.02
CA GLY A 139 5.38 -2.90 6.72
C GLY A 139 6.20 -4.19 6.77
N LEU A 140 6.62 -4.64 7.97
CA LEU A 140 7.41 -5.87 8.15
C LEU A 140 6.65 -6.93 8.95
N ASN A 141 6.24 -6.59 10.18
CA ASN A 141 5.40 -7.46 11.02
C ASN A 141 4.14 -6.76 11.55
N GLY A 142 3.95 -5.49 11.19
CA GLY A 142 2.75 -4.70 11.48
C GLY A 142 2.13 -4.10 10.23
N SER A 143 0.82 -3.82 10.28
CA SER A 143 0.15 -3.02 9.25
C SER A 143 0.77 -1.63 9.13
N TYR A 144 0.67 -1.03 7.95
CA TYR A 144 1.10 0.33 7.66
C TYR A 144 -0.01 1.07 6.92
N THR A 145 -0.02 2.40 6.97
CA THR A 145 -1.02 3.22 6.27
C THR A 145 -0.34 3.98 5.15
N VAL A 146 -0.90 3.89 3.95
CA VAL A 146 -0.51 4.70 2.80
C VAL A 146 -1.53 5.83 2.67
N THR A 147 -1.07 7.06 2.82
CA THR A 147 -1.89 8.27 2.63
C THR A 147 -1.35 9.04 1.44
N ILE A 148 -2.22 9.32 0.47
CA ILE A 148 -1.89 10.01 -0.77
C ILE A 148 -2.83 11.19 -0.90
N SER A 149 -2.27 12.36 -1.16
CA SER A 149 -3.00 13.60 -1.40
C SER A 149 -2.63 14.13 -2.78
N ALA A 150 -3.62 14.46 -3.58
CA ALA A 150 -3.43 15.07 -4.88
C ALA A 150 -4.50 16.15 -5.15
N GLU A 151 -4.20 17.06 -6.06
CA GLU A 151 -5.01 18.23 -6.38
C GLU A 151 -5.16 18.37 -7.89
N LYS A 152 -6.33 18.80 -8.35
CA LYS A 152 -6.61 19.07 -9.77
C LYS A 152 -7.57 20.25 -9.87
N THR A 153 -7.41 21.10 -10.89
CA THR A 153 -8.40 22.12 -11.23
C THR A 153 -9.72 21.45 -11.63
N MET A 154 -10.84 21.97 -11.13
CA MET A 154 -12.17 21.50 -11.49
C MET A 154 -12.46 21.86 -12.94
N GLU A 155 -13.10 20.95 -13.67
CA GLU A 155 -13.47 21.19 -15.06
C GLU A 155 -14.66 22.15 -15.18
N ASN A 156 -15.51 22.18 -14.15
CA ASN A 156 -16.58 23.16 -14.02
C ASN A 156 -16.49 23.90 -12.67
N PRO A 157 -16.06 25.17 -12.63
CA PRO A 157 -15.97 25.94 -11.40
C PRO A 157 -17.33 26.15 -10.68
N ASP A 158 -18.45 26.14 -11.41
CA ASP A 158 -19.80 26.29 -10.84
C ASP A 158 -20.21 25.11 -9.94
N TYR A 159 -19.46 24.00 -10.03
CA TYR A 159 -19.70 22.78 -9.25
C TYR A 159 -18.93 22.76 -7.94
N ALA A 160 -18.09 23.77 -7.68
CA ALA A 160 -17.40 23.99 -6.43
C ALA A 160 -18.35 24.63 -5.38
N PRO A 161 -18.03 24.52 -4.07
CA PRO A 161 -18.78 25.21 -3.01
C PRO A 161 -18.56 26.73 -3.00
#